data_AF-A0A2A9EUD5-F1
#
_entry.id   AF-A0A2A9EUD5-F1
#
_cell.length_a   1.000
_cell.length_b   1.000
_cell.length_c   1.000
_cell.angle_alpha   90.00
_cell.angle_beta   90.00
_cell.angle_gamma   90.00
#
_symmetry.space_group_name_H-M   'P 1'
#
loop_
_entity.id
_entity.type
_entity.pdbx_description
1 polymer ?
#
loop_
_entity_poly.entity_id
_entity_poly.type
_entity_poly.pdbx_seq_one_letter_code
_entity_poly.pdbx_strand_id
1 'polypeptide(L)'
;MTDLRLDTALLANTGTGLELVAAEFDAADTYAGRVADAVGDDELADAIRSFAGDWKERRAKMRDSVANVAELVGAVAEQFQCVDADLAKSLEES
;
A
#
# COMPACT_ATOMS: atom_id res chain seq x y z
N MET A 1 17.77 2.36 -29.19
CA MET A 1 17.50 2.40 -27.75
C MET A 1 16.08 2.90 -27.62
N THR A 2 15.15 2.06 -27.17
CA THR A 2 13.75 2.47 -27.00
C THR A 2 13.75 3.65 -26.02
N ASP A 3 13.16 4.77 -26.42
CA ASP A 3 13.08 5.98 -25.60
C ASP A 3 12.29 5.67 -24.32
N LEU A 4 13.00 5.46 -23.21
CA LEU A 4 12.40 5.15 -21.92
C LEU A 4 11.85 6.46 -21.35
N ARG A 5 10.54 6.67 -21.48
CA ARG A 5 9.84 7.79 -20.83
C ARG A 5 9.44 7.38 -19.41
N LEU A 6 10.13 7.95 -18.44
CA LEU A 6 9.82 7.77 -17.02
C LEU A 6 9.26 9.07 -16.44
N ASP A 7 8.14 8.98 -15.76
CA ASP A 7 7.57 10.08 -14.97
C ASP A 7 7.80 9.77 -13.49
N THR A 8 8.87 10.33 -12.93
CA THR A 8 9.27 10.10 -11.52
C THR A 8 8.28 10.72 -10.54
N ALA A 9 7.57 11.78 -10.93
CA ALA A 9 6.52 12.38 -10.11
C ALA A 9 5.28 11.48 -10.05
N LEU A 10 4.87 10.90 -11.18
CA LEU A 10 3.79 9.91 -11.21
C LEU A 10 4.12 8.68 -10.36
N LEU A 11 5.35 8.18 -10.42
CA LEU A 11 5.80 7.07 -9.59
C LEU A 11 5.74 7.43 -8.10
N ALA A 12 6.32 8.55 -7.69
CA ALA A 12 6.27 9.01 -6.30
C ALA A 12 4.82 9.13 -5.78
N ASN A 13 3.93 9.78 -6.55
CA ASN A 13 2.52 9.92 -6.20
C ASN A 13 1.80 8.57 -6.09
N THR A 14 2.14 7.62 -6.96
CA THR A 14 1.60 6.26 -6.92
C THR A 14 2.04 5.54 -5.64
N GLY A 15 3.30 5.68 -5.24
CA GLY A 15 3.81 5.15 -3.98
C GLY A 15 3.01 5.66 -2.78
N THR A 16 2.85 6.98 -2.66
CA THR A 16 2.04 7.59 -1.58
C THR A 16 0.58 7.14 -1.60
N GLY A 17 -0.03 7.01 -2.79
CA GLY A 17 -1.40 6.52 -2.92
C GLY A 17 -1.57 5.07 -2.44
N LEU A 18 -0.60 4.22 -2.72
CA LEU A 18 -0.59 2.83 -2.27
C LEU A 18 -0.38 2.73 -0.75
N GLU A 19 0.50 3.55 -0.17
CA GLU A 19 0.66 3.63 1.29
C GLU A 19 -0.64 4.01 2.00
N LEU A 20 -1.40 4.96 1.44
CA LEU A 20 -2.72 5.32 1.98
C LEU A 20 -3.70 4.14 1.93
N VAL A 21 -3.75 3.41 0.81
CA VAL A 21 -4.61 2.22 0.69
C VAL A 21 -4.22 1.14 1.70
N ALA A 22 -2.92 0.92 1.94
CA ALA A 22 -2.45 -0.01 2.96
C ALA A 22 -2.90 0.41 4.37
N ALA A 23 -2.83 1.70 4.70
CA ALA A 23 -3.29 2.24 5.97
C ALA A 23 -4.80 2.07 6.19
N GLU A 24 -5.62 2.31 5.15
CA GLU A 24 -7.07 2.12 5.21
C GLU A 24 -7.46 0.65 5.47
N PHE A 25 -6.71 -0.30 4.89
CA PHE A 25 -6.90 -1.70 5.20
C PHE A 25 -6.61 -2.02 6.67
N ASP A 26 -5.57 -1.42 7.26
CA ASP A 26 -5.23 -1.62 8.67
C ASP A 26 -6.33 -1.08 9.61
N ALA A 27 -6.93 0.07 9.28
CA ALA A 27 -7.97 0.72 10.07
C ALA A 27 -9.32 -0.05 10.12
N ALA A 28 -9.60 -0.93 9.15
CA ALA A 28 -10.90 -1.59 9.03
C ALA A 28 -11.17 -2.71 10.07
N ASP A 29 -10.27 -2.97 11.03
CA ASP A 29 -10.41 -4.05 12.05
C ASP A 29 -11.42 -3.73 13.18
N THR A 30 -11.90 -2.49 13.29
CA THR A 30 -12.46 -1.98 14.56
C THR A 30 -13.89 -2.43 14.90
N TYR A 31 -14.68 -2.98 13.97
CA TYR A 31 -16.14 -3.05 14.15
C TYR A 31 -16.73 -4.44 14.43
N ALA A 32 -16.05 -5.53 14.06
CA ALA A 32 -16.68 -6.84 14.03
C ALA A 32 -17.11 -7.39 15.40
N GLY A 33 -16.28 -7.22 16.43
CA GLY A 33 -16.60 -7.71 17.78
C GLY A 33 -17.85 -7.04 18.36
N ARG A 34 -17.95 -5.71 18.20
CA ARG A 34 -19.11 -4.94 18.67
C ARG A 34 -20.39 -5.31 17.95
N VAL A 35 -20.29 -5.61 16.64
CA VAL A 35 -21.45 -6.06 15.87
C VAL A 35 -21.87 -7.45 16.33
N ALA A 36 -20.94 -8.39 16.49
CA ALA A 36 -21.23 -9.74 16.97
C ALA A 36 -21.93 -9.74 18.34
N ASP A 37 -21.48 -8.89 19.26
CA ASP A 37 -22.07 -8.79 20.60
C ASP A 37 -23.47 -8.13 20.60
N ALA A 38 -23.82 -7.38 19.54
CA ALA A 38 -25.09 -6.66 19.42
C ALA A 38 -26.20 -7.48 18.72
N VAL A 39 -25.88 -8.58 18.04
CA VAL A 39 -26.88 -9.29 17.20
C VAL A 39 -27.87 -10.13 18.01
N GLY A 40 -27.52 -10.48 19.24
CA GLY A 40 -28.38 -11.24 20.17
C GLY A 40 -28.65 -12.69 19.78
N ASP A 41 -28.03 -13.17 18.70
CA ASP A 41 -28.11 -14.55 18.20
C ASP A 41 -26.70 -15.15 18.16
N ASP A 42 -26.51 -16.29 18.81
CA ASP A 42 -25.18 -16.89 19.01
C ASP A 42 -24.57 -17.41 17.69
N GLU A 43 -25.39 -18.01 16.81
CA GLU A 43 -24.92 -18.54 15.52
C GLU A 43 -24.49 -17.42 14.58
N LEU A 44 -25.27 -16.32 14.53
CA LEU A 44 -24.93 -15.12 13.78
C LEU A 44 -23.69 -14.41 14.36
N ALA A 45 -23.56 -14.35 15.69
CA ALA A 45 -22.39 -13.77 16.33
C ALA A 45 -21.11 -14.53 15.97
N ASP A 46 -21.17 -15.87 15.97
CA ASP A 46 -20.05 -16.72 15.57
C ASP A 46 -19.71 -16.60 14.09
N ALA A 47 -20.72 -16.51 13.22
CA ALA A 47 -20.52 -16.26 11.79
C ALA A 47 -19.81 -14.90 11.54
N ILE A 48 -20.19 -13.85 12.28
CA ILE A 48 -19.55 -12.52 12.19
C ILE A 48 -18.10 -12.58 12.67
N ARG A 49 -17.82 -13.25 13.79
CA ARG A 49 -16.46 -13.41 14.31
C ARG A 49 -15.58 -14.22 13.36
N SER A 50 -16.11 -15.30 12.79
CA SER A 50 -15.41 -16.11 11.79
C SER A 50 -15.11 -15.28 10.54
N PHE A 51 -16.11 -14.58 9.99
CA PHE A 51 -15.91 -13.69 8.85
C PHE A 51 -14.84 -12.63 9.14
N ALA A 52 -14.86 -12.02 10.32
CA ALA A 52 -13.90 -11.01 10.70
C ALA A 52 -12.47 -11.55 10.80
N GLY A 53 -12.27 -12.74 11.37
CA GLY A 53 -10.97 -13.41 11.42
C GLY A 53 -10.44 -13.74 10.02
N ASP A 54 -11.29 -14.34 9.20
CA ASP A 54 -11.01 -14.69 7.80
C ASP A 54 -10.70 -13.46 6.94
N TRP A 55 -11.42 -12.37 7.18
CA TRP A 55 -11.23 -11.10 6.52
C TRP A 55 -9.93 -10.45 6.97
N LYS A 56 -9.58 -10.51 8.26
CA LYS A 56 -8.32 -9.99 8.78
C LYS A 56 -7.12 -10.60 8.08
N GLU A 57 -7.09 -11.92 7.91
CA GLU A 57 -5.99 -12.58 7.20
C GLU A 57 -5.92 -12.16 5.71
N ARG A 58 -7.06 -12.16 5.02
CA ARG A 58 -7.13 -11.75 3.60
C ARG A 58 -6.68 -10.30 3.41
N ARG A 59 -7.10 -9.43 4.31
CA ARG A 59 -6.78 -8.01 4.27
C ARG A 59 -5.31 -7.73 4.61
N ALA A 60 -4.72 -8.48 5.55
CA ALA A 60 -3.28 -8.43 5.82
C ALA A 60 -2.46 -8.77 4.57
N LYS A 61 -2.83 -9.82 3.83
CA LYS A 61 -2.18 -10.18 2.57
C LYS A 61 -2.31 -9.08 1.50
N MET A 62 -3.48 -8.45 1.41
CA MET A 62 -3.71 -7.33 0.49
C MET A 62 -2.84 -6.12 0.86
N ARG A 63 -2.81 -5.74 2.14
CA ARG A 63 -1.96 -4.67 2.66
C ARG A 63 -0.49 -4.93 2.35
N ASP A 64 0.02 -6.13 2.63
CA ASP A 64 1.43 -6.48 2.39
C ASP A 64 1.77 -6.41 0.90
N SER A 65 0.85 -6.84 0.04
CA SER A 65 1.01 -6.75 -1.42
C SER A 65 1.05 -5.30 -1.90
N VAL A 66 0.16 -4.45 -1.39
CA VAL A 66 0.11 -3.02 -1.72
C VAL A 66 1.36 -2.29 -1.22
N ALA A 67 1.81 -2.58 0.01
CA ALA A 67 3.02 -2.00 0.58
C ALA A 67 4.27 -2.38 -0.24
N ASN A 68 4.38 -3.63 -0.68
CA ASN A 68 5.49 -4.06 -1.54
C ASN A 68 5.50 -3.30 -2.88
N VAL A 69 4.34 -3.11 -3.52
CA VAL A 69 4.28 -2.31 -4.75
C VAL A 69 4.65 -0.85 -4.50
N ALA A 70 4.22 -0.27 -3.38
CA ALA A 70 4.59 1.08 -2.99
C ALA A 70 6.11 1.24 -2.84
N GLU A 71 6.74 0.31 -2.12
CA GLU A 71 8.19 0.28 -1.90
C GLU A 71 8.96 0.16 -3.23
N LEU A 72 8.56 -0.76 -4.11
CA LEU A 72 9.19 -0.94 -5.42
C LEU A 72 9.08 0.32 -6.29
N VAL A 73 7.91 0.93 -6.33
CA VAL A 73 7.67 2.15 -7.11
C VAL A 73 8.47 3.33 -6.55
N GLY A 74 8.52 3.47 -5.23
CA GLY A 74 9.33 4.48 -4.55
C GLY A 74 10.82 4.32 -4.82
N ALA A 75 11.34 3.09 -4.72
CA ALA A 75 12.73 2.78 -4.99
C ALA A 75 13.14 3.08 -6.44
N VAL A 76 12.25 2.79 -7.41
CA VAL A 76 12.50 3.15 -8.81
C VAL A 76 12.54 4.68 -8.97
N ALA A 77 11.58 5.41 -8.40
CA ALA A 77 11.57 6.87 -8.50
C ALA A 77 12.85 7.49 -7.90
N GLU A 78 13.27 7.02 -6.73
CA GLU A 78 14.47 7.49 -6.04
C GLU A 78 15.73 7.22 -6.85
N GLN A 79 15.92 6.00 -7.37
CA GLN A 79 17.11 5.67 -8.15
C GLN A 79 17.24 6.54 -9.41
N PHE A 80 16.15 6.79 -10.12
CA PHE A 80 16.19 7.66 -11.30
C PHE A 80 16.46 9.12 -10.93
N GLN A 81 15.90 9.63 -9.82
CA GLN A 81 16.22 10.97 -9.33
C GLN A 81 17.70 11.12 -8.94
N CYS A 82 18.29 10.10 -8.31
CA CYS A 82 19.72 10.10 -8.00
C CYS A 82 20.57 10.13 -9.27
N VAL A 83 20.26 9.29 -10.26
CA VAL A 83 20.98 9.26 -11.53
C VAL A 83 20.87 10.60 -12.27
N ASP A 84 19.69 11.22 -12.31
CA ASP A 84 19.49 12.53 -12.92
C ASP A 84 20.30 13.62 -12.20
N ALA A 85 20.36 13.59 -10.87
CA ALA A 85 21.13 14.54 -10.07
C ALA A 85 22.65 14.39 -10.30
N ASP A 86 23.16 13.16 -10.35
CA ASP A 86 24.57 12.88 -10.60
C ASP A 86 24.99 13.31 -12.02
N LEU A 87 24.11 13.10 -13.01
CA LEU A 87 24.34 13.53 -14.38
C LEU A 87 24.34 15.06 -14.50
N ALA A 88 23.37 15.74 -13.87
CA ALA A 88 23.30 17.20 -13.86
C ALA A 88 24.58 17.81 -13.26
N LYS A 89 25.03 17.28 -12.11
CA LYS A 89 26.26 17.70 -11.46
C LYS A 89 27.49 17.49 -12.36
N SER A 90 27.60 16.35 -13.01
CA SER A 90 28.71 16.05 -13.92
C SER A 90 28.78 17.03 -15.11
N LEU A 91 27.61 17.51 -15.58
CA LEU A 91 27.53 18.51 -16.64
C LEU A 91 27.88 19.92 -16.16
N GLU A 92 27.60 20.28 -14.90
CA GLU A 92 28.00 21.56 -14.31
C GLU A 92 29.51 21.63 -14.01
N GLU A 93 30.14 20.49 -13.76
CA GLU A 93 31.58 20.37 -13.48
C GLU A 93 32.46 20.24 -14.75
N SER A 94 31.84 20.18 -15.95
CA SER A 94 32.52 20.09 -17.26
C SER A 94 32.64 21.44 -17.96
#